data_AF-C7M287-F1
#
_entry.id   AF-C7M287-F1
#
_cell.length_a   1.000
_cell.length_b   1.000
_cell.length_c   1.000
_cell.angle_alpha   90.00
_cell.angle_beta   90.00
_cell.angle_gamma   90.00
#
_symmetry.space_group_name_H-M   'P 1'
#
loop_
_entity.id
_entity.type
_entity.pdbx_description
1 polymer ?
#
loop_
_entity_poly.entity_id
_entity_poly.type
_entity_poly.pdbx_seq_one_letter_code
_entity_poly.pdbx_strand_id
1 'polypeptide(L)'
;MPRGSVVPLSQSAYQSIRSAIVDLTLPPGSFFLDRDVADLVGASRTPIREALARLEVEGWVESVPRKGFRVSGVDLDEVSEMAEMVAGIEAAGCISLATEQDRVRTSLLRETNAQLGVFAEEGNVVAFLLHDDRFHRLTAAGGLGHRLTGSIYSLLIDQLHRARRLRPASPGDLLRHVEEHRLLIMSLELGDAEAAALICRGHRRRMVERLRTTIESLGREVVETTSMLVDAAGDETSSSASDEEAAVGDAARSDAKEPEEIIGQMSAEAAERSQRRRVRLGRRRRSEGG
;
A
#
# COMPACT_ATOMS: atom_id res chain seq x y z
N MET A 1 -18.48 -19.07 31.64
CA MET A 1 -18.50 -17.86 30.79
C MET A 1 -17.07 -17.56 30.36
N PRO A 2 -16.69 -17.70 29.08
CA PRO A 2 -15.37 -17.24 28.64
C PRO A 2 -15.36 -15.71 28.72
N ARG A 3 -14.36 -15.15 29.43
CA ARG A 3 -14.14 -13.70 29.47
C ARG A 3 -13.85 -13.25 28.04
N GLY A 4 -14.74 -12.47 27.43
CA GLY A 4 -14.47 -11.82 26.16
C GLY A 4 -13.15 -11.06 26.29
N SER A 5 -12.17 -11.41 25.47
CA SER A 5 -10.86 -10.79 25.52
C SER A 5 -11.02 -9.30 25.20
N VAL A 6 -10.92 -8.45 26.21
CA VAL A 6 -10.86 -6.99 26.01
C VAL A 6 -9.55 -6.70 25.28
N VAL A 7 -9.63 -6.30 24.02
CA VAL A 7 -8.44 -5.87 23.26
C VAL A 7 -7.88 -4.62 23.94
N PRO A 8 -6.58 -4.58 24.30
CA PRO A 8 -5.99 -3.40 24.92
C PRO A 8 -6.18 -2.16 24.05
N LEU A 9 -6.42 -1.00 24.66
CA LEU A 9 -6.62 0.25 23.91
C LEU A 9 -5.41 0.62 23.04
N SER A 10 -4.19 0.31 23.48
CA SER A 10 -2.97 0.49 22.68
C SER A 10 -2.90 -0.47 21.48
N GLN A 11 -3.40 -1.69 21.62
CA GLN A 11 -3.51 -2.63 20.49
C GLN A 11 -4.57 -2.18 19.48
N SER A 12 -5.71 -1.67 19.95
CA SER A 12 -6.75 -1.09 19.08
C SER A 12 -6.25 0.17 18.35
N ALA A 13 -5.52 1.03 19.07
CA ALA A 13 -4.88 2.21 18.50
C ALA A 13 -3.86 1.84 17.42
N TYR A 14 -3.00 0.87 17.72
CA TYR A 14 -2.04 0.33 16.75
C TYR A 14 -2.72 -0.15 15.47
N GLN A 15 -3.76 -0.98 15.58
CA GLN A 15 -4.48 -1.51 14.42
C GLN A 15 -5.15 -0.39 13.60
N SER A 16 -5.75 0.58 14.27
CA SER A 16 -6.46 1.69 13.63
C SER A 16 -5.50 2.61 12.86
N ILE A 17 -4.38 2.99 13.49
CA ILE A 17 -3.36 3.83 12.85
C ILE A 17 -2.73 3.10 11.67
N ARG A 18 -2.38 1.83 11.87
CA ARG A 18 -1.79 0.99 10.83
C ARG A 18 -2.74 0.85 9.64
N SER A 19 -4.02 0.60 9.87
CA SER A 19 -5.04 0.56 8.82
C SER A 19 -5.09 1.87 8.05
N ALA A 20 -5.07 3.02 8.75
CA ALA A 20 -5.08 4.33 8.13
C ALA A 20 -3.83 4.61 7.28
N ILE A 21 -2.67 4.06 7.65
CA ILE A 21 -1.44 4.15 6.84
C ILE A 21 -1.52 3.23 5.61
N VAL A 22 -2.03 2.02 5.78
CA VAL A 22 -2.16 1.02 4.70
C VAL A 22 -3.19 1.45 3.66
N ASP A 23 -4.32 2.01 4.07
CA ASP A 23 -5.39 2.49 3.17
C ASP A 23 -5.14 3.89 2.59
N LEU A 24 -4.01 4.50 2.94
CA LEU A 24 -3.57 5.85 2.53
C LEU A 24 -4.45 7.00 3.07
N THR A 25 -5.27 6.78 4.09
CA THR A 25 -5.87 7.87 4.88
C THR A 25 -4.78 8.74 5.52
N LEU A 26 -3.68 8.11 5.94
CA LEU A 26 -2.43 8.74 6.34
C LEU A 26 -1.36 8.42 5.25
N PRO A 27 -1.22 9.28 4.22
CA PRO A 27 -0.36 8.98 3.08
C PRO A 27 1.13 9.05 3.43
N PRO A 28 2.01 8.35 2.68
CA PRO A 28 3.46 8.45 2.84
C PRO A 28 3.96 9.90 2.87
N GLY A 29 4.92 10.19 3.74
CA GLY A 29 5.51 11.53 3.90
C GLY A 29 4.64 12.55 4.63
N SER A 30 3.36 12.26 4.89
CA SER A 30 2.48 13.17 5.63
C SER A 30 2.85 13.27 7.11
N PHE A 31 2.62 14.44 7.68
CA PHE A 31 2.81 14.70 9.11
C PHE A 31 1.48 14.62 9.85
N PHE A 32 1.50 14.10 11.07
CA PHE A 32 0.37 14.13 11.99
C PHE A 32 0.84 14.25 13.44
N LEU A 33 -0.03 14.77 14.30
CA LEU A 33 0.20 14.88 15.74
C LEU A 33 -0.59 13.81 16.49
N ASP A 34 -0.17 13.50 17.73
CA ASP A 34 -0.88 12.57 18.64
C ASP A 34 -2.38 12.87 18.74
N ARG A 35 -2.75 14.16 18.70
CA ARG A 35 -4.14 14.62 18.81
C ARG A 35 -4.97 14.30 17.57
N ASP A 36 -4.36 14.33 16.38
CA ASP A 36 -5.07 14.13 15.12
C ASP A 36 -5.53 12.67 15.00
N VAL A 37 -4.73 11.78 15.57
CA VAL A 37 -5.00 10.34 15.66
C VAL A 37 -5.95 9.99 16.79
N ALA A 38 -5.98 10.79 17.87
CA ALA A 38 -6.89 10.56 18.99
C ALA A 38 -8.36 10.60 18.56
N ASP A 39 -8.71 11.54 17.68
CA ASP A 39 -10.05 11.64 17.12
C ASP A 39 -10.39 10.49 16.17
N LEU A 40 -9.39 9.98 15.43
CA LEU A 40 -9.54 8.85 14.51
C LEU A 40 -9.77 7.53 15.25
N VAL A 41 -9.04 7.33 16.35
CA VAL A 41 -9.00 6.07 17.10
C VAL A 41 -10.00 6.05 18.26
N GLY A 42 -10.41 7.22 18.76
CA GLY A 42 -11.27 7.32 19.94
C GLY A 42 -10.57 6.92 21.25
N ALA A 43 -9.25 7.10 21.34
CA ALA A 43 -8.43 6.72 22.50
C ALA A 43 -7.65 7.91 23.10
N SER A 44 -7.22 7.78 24.35
CA SER A 44 -6.40 8.81 25.03
C SER A 44 -4.94 8.79 24.53
N ARG A 45 -4.14 9.80 24.91
CA ARG A 45 -2.77 9.98 24.40
C ARG A 45 -1.81 8.85 24.76
N THR A 46 -1.92 8.26 25.94
CA THR A 46 -1.00 7.19 26.39
C THR A 46 -1.05 5.95 25.49
N PRO A 47 -2.21 5.31 25.22
CA PRO A 47 -2.27 4.15 24.33
C PRO A 47 -1.88 4.49 22.88
N ILE A 48 -2.10 5.74 22.44
CA ILE A 48 -1.66 6.20 21.12
C ILE A 48 -0.14 6.28 21.04
N ARG A 49 0.53 6.80 22.08
CA ARG A 49 2.00 6.86 22.11
C ARG A 49 2.63 5.48 22.15
N GLU A 50 2.05 4.54 22.90
CA GLU A 50 2.50 3.14 22.88
C GLU A 50 2.35 2.51 21.49
N ALA A 51 1.21 2.77 20.82
CA ALA A 51 0.98 2.32 19.45
C ALA A 51 1.96 2.92 18.45
N LEU A 52 2.23 4.23 18.55
CA LEU A 52 3.15 4.95 17.67
C LEU A 52 4.60 4.52 17.88
N ALA A 53 5.04 4.30 19.13
CA ALA A 53 6.37 3.77 19.41
C ALA A 53 6.58 2.39 18.76
N ARG A 54 5.54 1.55 18.78
CA ARG A 54 5.59 0.25 18.10
C ARG A 54 5.62 0.41 16.57
N LEU A 55 4.79 1.29 16.02
CA LEU A 55 4.76 1.57 14.58
C LEU A 55 6.08 2.15 14.08
N GLU A 56 6.77 2.93 14.91
CA GLU A 56 8.10 3.47 14.62
C GLU A 56 9.16 2.36 14.57
N VAL A 57 9.15 1.43 15.53
CA VAL A 57 10.03 0.24 15.50
C VAL A 57 9.77 -0.64 14.27
N GLU A 58 8.52 -0.74 13.84
CA GLU A 58 8.11 -1.48 12.65
C GLU A 58 8.31 -0.68 11.33
N GLY A 59 8.79 0.56 11.40
CA GLY A 59 9.12 1.39 10.23
C GLY A 59 7.94 2.05 9.53
N TRP A 60 6.74 2.09 10.13
CA TRP A 60 5.57 2.73 9.53
C TRP A 60 5.56 4.26 9.66
N VAL A 61 6.20 4.77 10.72
CA VAL A 61 6.26 6.19 11.04
C VAL A 61 7.61 6.55 11.64
N GLU A 62 7.95 7.83 11.63
CA GLU A 62 9.16 8.39 12.24
C GLU A 62 8.78 9.56 13.13
N SER A 63 9.31 9.61 14.35
CA SER A 63 9.16 10.76 15.25
C SER A 63 10.03 11.94 14.78
N VAL A 64 9.39 13.08 14.54
CA VAL A 64 10.05 14.31 14.08
C VAL A 64 9.95 15.40 15.16
N PRO A 65 11.10 15.86 15.72
CA PRO A 65 11.11 16.85 16.78
C PRO A 65 10.28 18.09 16.44
N ARG A 66 9.36 18.47 17.36
CA ARG A 66 8.45 19.63 17.24
C ARG A 66 7.42 19.54 16.09
N LYS A 67 7.41 18.48 15.28
CA LYS A 67 6.46 18.29 14.17
C LYS A 67 5.50 17.10 14.37
N GLY A 68 5.75 16.24 15.37
CA GLY A 68 4.93 15.06 15.63
C GLY A 68 5.53 13.84 14.95
N PHE A 69 4.73 13.14 14.15
CA PHE A 69 5.15 11.94 13.42
C PHE A 69 5.03 12.17 11.93
N ARG A 70 5.96 11.59 11.17
CA ARG A 70 5.92 11.50 9.71
C ARG A 70 5.60 10.06 9.33
N VAL A 71 4.65 9.84 8.44
CA VAL A 71 4.44 8.51 7.85
C VAL A 71 5.63 8.19 6.96
N SER A 72 6.26 7.02 7.13
CA SER A 72 7.43 6.62 6.34
C SER A 72 7.15 6.61 4.85
N GLY A 73 8.19 6.76 4.02
CA GLY A 73 8.10 6.58 2.58
C GLY A 73 7.72 5.14 2.18
N VAL A 74 7.70 4.88 0.88
CA VAL A 74 7.64 3.52 0.33
C VAL A 74 8.80 3.39 -0.63
N ASP A 75 9.81 2.62 -0.21
CA ASP A 75 11.01 2.29 -0.99
C ASP A 75 10.73 1.04 -1.82
N LEU A 76 10.95 1.09 -3.13
CA LEU A 76 10.67 -0.03 -4.03
C LEU A 76 11.64 -1.20 -3.94
N ASP A 77 12.87 -0.96 -3.51
CA ASP A 77 13.84 -2.01 -3.22
C ASP A 77 13.43 -2.75 -1.94
N GLU A 78 13.05 -2.03 -0.88
CA GLU A 78 12.49 -2.66 0.33
C GLU A 78 11.21 -3.45 0.02
N VAL A 79 10.31 -2.91 -0.80
CA VAL A 79 9.10 -3.61 -1.26
C VAL A 79 9.45 -4.90 -2.01
N SER A 80 10.53 -4.88 -2.80
CA SER A 80 11.00 -6.06 -3.54
C SER A 80 11.49 -7.15 -2.58
N GLU A 81 12.29 -6.80 -1.58
CA GLU A 81 12.77 -7.73 -0.55
C GLU A 81 11.62 -8.32 0.28
N MET A 82 10.67 -7.48 0.71
CA MET A 82 9.48 -7.93 1.44
C MET A 82 8.62 -8.86 0.59
N ALA A 83 8.49 -8.58 -0.71
CA ALA A 83 7.75 -9.41 -1.65
C ALA A 83 8.38 -10.79 -1.83
N GLU A 84 9.70 -10.91 -1.84
CA GLU A 84 10.39 -12.20 -1.89
C GLU A 84 10.14 -13.04 -0.62
N MET A 85 10.20 -12.41 0.56
CA MET A 85 9.88 -13.08 1.82
C MET A 85 8.43 -13.57 1.86
N VAL A 86 7.48 -12.72 1.46
CA VAL A 86 6.07 -13.09 1.34
C VAL A 86 5.87 -14.23 0.34
N ALA A 87 6.53 -14.17 -0.83
CA ALA A 87 6.47 -15.21 -1.84
C ALA A 87 6.97 -16.57 -1.31
N GLY A 88 8.01 -16.56 -0.48
CA GLY A 88 8.51 -17.78 0.17
C GLY A 88 7.49 -18.41 1.11
N ILE A 89 6.85 -17.60 1.95
CA ILE A 89 5.80 -18.05 2.89
C ILE A 89 4.59 -18.59 2.13
N GLU A 90 4.11 -17.87 1.11
CA GLU A 90 2.96 -18.28 0.31
C GLU A 90 3.24 -19.52 -0.53
N ALA A 91 4.45 -19.64 -1.09
CA ALA A 91 4.85 -20.83 -1.82
C ALA A 91 4.89 -22.07 -0.91
N ALA A 92 5.37 -21.93 0.33
CA ALA A 92 5.31 -23.02 1.31
C ALA A 92 3.86 -23.43 1.61
N GLY A 93 2.95 -22.46 1.74
CA GLY A 93 1.52 -22.72 1.85
C GLY A 93 0.95 -23.44 0.62
N CYS A 94 1.28 -23.01 -0.59
CA CYS A 94 0.84 -23.64 -1.83
C CYS A 94 1.34 -25.09 -1.97
N ILE A 95 2.59 -25.36 -1.57
CA ILE A 95 3.15 -26.73 -1.55
C ILE A 95 2.33 -27.63 -0.62
N SER A 96 2.02 -27.17 0.59
CA SER A 96 1.17 -27.91 1.55
C SER A 96 -0.21 -28.18 0.95
N LEU A 97 -0.86 -27.16 0.38
CA LEU A 97 -2.19 -27.33 -0.22
C LEU A 97 -2.21 -28.32 -1.39
N ALA A 98 -1.22 -28.26 -2.28
CA ALA A 98 -1.10 -29.18 -3.40
C ALA A 98 -0.82 -30.61 -2.94
N THR A 99 0.09 -30.78 -1.97
CA THR A 99 0.49 -32.09 -1.43
C THR A 99 -0.67 -32.77 -0.70
N GLU A 100 -1.41 -32.01 0.11
CA GLU A 100 -2.58 -32.49 0.84
C GLU A 100 -3.82 -32.63 -0.05
N GLN A 101 -3.79 -32.06 -1.25
CA GLN A 101 -4.94 -31.92 -2.14
C GLN A 101 -6.17 -31.38 -1.41
N ASP A 102 -6.00 -30.29 -0.65
CA ASP A 102 -7.07 -29.70 0.17
C ASP A 102 -8.20 -29.14 -0.74
N ARG A 103 -9.20 -29.98 -1.01
CA ARG A 103 -10.33 -29.66 -1.88
C ARG A 103 -11.23 -28.56 -1.32
N VAL A 104 -11.32 -28.46 0.02
CA VAL A 104 -12.16 -27.44 0.66
C VAL A 104 -11.53 -26.08 0.44
N ARG A 105 -10.23 -25.93 0.76
CA ARG A 105 -9.54 -24.66 0.58
C ARG A 105 -9.38 -24.29 -0.89
N THR A 106 -9.11 -25.26 -1.76
CA THR A 106 -9.05 -25.03 -3.21
C THR A 106 -10.40 -24.54 -3.77
N SER A 107 -11.52 -25.06 -3.25
CA SER A 107 -12.85 -24.56 -3.64
C SER A 107 -13.12 -23.13 -3.16
N LEU A 108 -12.67 -22.78 -1.94
CA LEU A 108 -12.74 -21.40 -1.44
C LEU A 108 -11.87 -20.43 -2.26
N LEU A 109 -10.68 -20.86 -2.69
CA LEU A 109 -9.82 -20.09 -3.58
C LEU A 109 -10.51 -19.83 -4.93
N ARG A 110 -11.18 -20.84 -5.50
CA ARG A 110 -11.96 -20.71 -6.73
C ARG A 110 -13.09 -19.70 -6.60
N GLU A 111 -13.88 -19.78 -5.52
CA GLU A 111 -14.96 -18.83 -5.23
C GLU A 111 -14.43 -17.41 -5.07
N THR A 112 -13.34 -17.25 -4.30
CA THR A 112 -12.70 -15.95 -4.07
C THR A 112 -12.17 -15.36 -5.39
N ASN A 113 -11.54 -16.17 -6.24
CA ASN A 113 -11.04 -15.70 -7.53
C ASN A 113 -12.16 -15.34 -8.52
N ALA A 114 -13.31 -16.03 -8.47
CA ALA A 114 -14.48 -15.65 -9.25
C ALA A 114 -15.01 -14.26 -8.84
N GLN A 115 -15.05 -13.97 -7.53
CA GLN A 115 -15.41 -12.64 -7.02
C GLN A 115 -14.41 -11.57 -7.46
N LEU A 116 -13.11 -11.88 -7.45
CA LEU A 116 -12.07 -11.00 -7.99
C LEU A 116 -12.29 -10.68 -9.46
N GLY A 117 -12.71 -11.66 -10.27
CA GLY A 117 -13.09 -11.46 -11.67
C GLY A 117 -14.19 -10.41 -11.84
N VAL A 118 -15.26 -10.51 -11.05
CA VAL A 118 -16.36 -9.52 -11.08
C VAL A 118 -15.86 -8.12 -10.72
N PHE A 119 -15.09 -7.98 -9.64
CA PHE A 119 -14.55 -6.66 -9.25
C PHE A 119 -13.54 -6.10 -10.26
N ALA A 120 -12.80 -6.97 -10.97
CA ALA A 120 -11.91 -6.56 -12.03
C ALA A 120 -12.66 -5.98 -13.23
N GLU A 121 -13.75 -6.62 -13.65
CA GLU A 121 -14.63 -6.15 -14.74
C GLU A 121 -15.33 -4.82 -14.38
N GLU A 122 -15.77 -4.68 -13.12
CA GLU A 122 -16.38 -3.45 -12.60
C GLU A 122 -15.36 -2.31 -12.37
N GLY A 123 -14.05 -2.60 -12.41
CA GLY A 123 -13.00 -1.65 -12.02
C GLY A 123 -13.03 -1.28 -10.53
N ASN A 124 -13.63 -2.12 -9.68
CA ASN A 124 -13.75 -1.89 -8.24
C ASN A 124 -12.47 -2.29 -7.50
N VAL A 125 -11.43 -1.45 -7.62
CA VAL A 125 -10.10 -1.70 -7.04
C VAL A 125 -10.16 -1.94 -5.53
N VAL A 126 -11.01 -1.22 -4.79
CA VAL A 126 -11.09 -1.35 -3.33
C VAL A 126 -11.61 -2.74 -2.93
N ALA A 127 -12.70 -3.19 -3.55
CA ALA A 127 -13.24 -4.53 -3.30
C ALA A 127 -12.29 -5.63 -3.76
N PHE A 128 -11.61 -5.42 -4.90
CA PHE A 128 -10.59 -6.31 -5.43
C PHE A 128 -9.47 -6.53 -4.41
N LEU A 129 -8.83 -5.46 -3.93
CA LEU A 129 -7.70 -5.55 -2.99
C LEU A 129 -8.07 -6.26 -1.68
N LEU A 130 -9.30 -6.07 -1.19
CA LEU A 130 -9.79 -6.75 0.00
C LEU A 130 -9.95 -8.27 -0.21
N HIS A 131 -10.49 -8.68 -1.36
CA HIS A 131 -10.67 -10.10 -1.68
C HIS A 131 -9.35 -10.77 -2.05
N ASP A 132 -8.42 -10.01 -2.59
CA ASP A 132 -7.08 -10.47 -2.94
C ASP A 132 -6.26 -10.82 -1.67
N ASP A 133 -6.32 -9.99 -0.63
CA ASP A 133 -5.76 -10.34 0.69
C ASP A 133 -6.36 -11.67 1.22
N ARG A 134 -7.68 -11.86 1.07
CA ARG A 134 -8.33 -13.10 1.47
C ARG A 134 -7.81 -14.30 0.67
N PHE A 135 -7.65 -14.16 -0.64
CA PHE A 135 -7.08 -15.21 -1.50
C PHE A 135 -5.68 -15.59 -1.03
N HIS A 136 -4.80 -14.61 -0.82
CA HIS A 136 -3.43 -14.84 -0.41
C HIS A 136 -3.30 -15.44 0.99
N ARG A 137 -4.13 -15.04 1.95
CA ARG A 137 -4.20 -15.67 3.28
C ARG A 137 -4.65 -17.12 3.22
N LEU A 138 -5.58 -17.45 2.32
CA LEU A 138 -5.97 -18.84 2.08
C LEU A 138 -4.79 -19.64 1.49
N THR A 139 -4.06 -19.11 0.52
CA THR A 139 -2.88 -19.80 -0.04
C THR A 139 -1.77 -19.99 0.98
N ALA A 140 -1.54 -18.98 1.84
CA ALA A 140 -0.47 -19.01 2.83
C ALA A 140 -0.77 -19.92 4.03
N ALA A 141 -2.04 -20.29 4.26
CA ALA A 141 -2.48 -20.92 5.50
C ALA A 141 -1.65 -22.16 5.92
N GLY A 142 -1.28 -23.02 4.97
CA GLY A 142 -0.42 -24.19 5.24
C GLY A 142 0.99 -23.83 5.73
N GLY A 143 1.50 -22.67 5.35
CA GLY A 143 2.79 -22.12 5.79
C GLY A 143 2.70 -21.28 7.08
N LEU A 144 1.49 -20.98 7.57
CA LEU A 144 1.24 -20.10 8.72
C LEU A 144 0.96 -20.85 10.02
N GLY A 145 1.40 -22.11 10.15
CA GLY A 145 1.12 -22.97 11.30
C GLY A 145 1.61 -22.45 12.67
N HIS A 146 2.55 -21.49 12.67
CA HIS A 146 3.04 -20.85 13.90
C HIS A 146 2.62 -19.37 13.99
N ARG A 147 2.18 -18.94 15.18
CA ARG A 147 1.69 -17.57 15.43
C ARG A 147 2.67 -16.48 15.00
N LEU A 148 3.97 -16.68 15.24
CA LEU A 148 5.00 -15.71 14.84
C LEU A 148 5.05 -15.52 13.32
N THR A 149 4.95 -16.61 12.55
CA THR A 149 4.92 -16.57 11.08
C THR A 149 3.70 -15.80 10.59
N GLY A 150 2.53 -16.02 11.20
CA GLY A 150 1.32 -15.26 10.90
C GLY A 150 1.46 -13.76 11.17
N SER A 151 2.12 -13.37 12.27
CA SER A 151 2.40 -11.97 12.59
C SER A 151 3.39 -11.32 11.61
N ILE A 152 4.48 -12.02 11.26
CA ILE A 152 5.47 -11.53 10.29
C ILE A 152 4.84 -11.39 8.90
N TYR A 153 4.12 -12.42 8.45
CA TYR A 153 3.39 -12.37 7.17
C TYR A 153 2.42 -11.19 7.14
N SER A 154 1.67 -10.97 8.23
CA SER A 154 0.74 -9.85 8.31
C SER A 154 1.46 -8.50 8.27
N LEU A 155 2.67 -8.37 8.85
CA LEU A 155 3.50 -7.17 8.75
C LEU A 155 3.91 -6.87 7.31
N LEU A 156 4.49 -7.88 6.64
CA LEU A 156 5.02 -7.73 5.29
C LEU A 156 3.91 -7.50 4.26
N ILE A 157 2.81 -8.25 4.35
CA ILE A 157 1.72 -8.16 3.37
C ILE A 157 1.06 -6.77 3.39
N ASP A 158 0.97 -6.13 4.55
CA ASP A 158 0.41 -4.79 4.66
C ASP A 158 1.30 -3.73 4.00
N GLN A 159 2.63 -3.90 4.05
CA GLN A 159 3.55 -3.01 3.33
C GLN A 159 3.36 -3.15 1.81
N LEU A 160 3.21 -4.39 1.32
CA LEU A 160 2.91 -4.64 -0.10
C LEU A 160 1.53 -4.08 -0.50
N HIS A 161 0.54 -4.20 0.37
CA HIS A 161 -0.80 -3.64 0.18
C HIS A 161 -0.80 -2.12 0.10
N ARG A 162 -0.01 -1.48 0.95
CA ARG A 162 0.20 -0.03 0.92
C ARG A 162 0.86 0.39 -0.39
N ALA A 163 1.94 -0.28 -0.78
CA ALA A 163 2.66 -0.01 -2.03
C ALA A 163 1.76 -0.16 -3.27
N ARG A 164 0.93 -1.20 -3.33
CA ARG A 164 -0.03 -1.41 -4.43
C ARG A 164 -1.08 -0.31 -4.56
N ARG A 165 -1.44 0.38 -3.47
CA ARG A 165 -2.42 1.47 -3.48
C ARG A 165 -1.85 2.79 -3.99
N LEU A 166 -0.52 2.93 -4.08
CA LEU A 166 0.13 4.14 -4.63
C LEU A 166 -0.03 4.27 -6.15
N ARG A 167 -0.50 3.20 -6.81
CA ARG A 167 -0.68 3.15 -8.25
C ARG A 167 -2.16 2.92 -8.60
N PRO A 168 -2.69 3.57 -9.66
CA PRO A 168 -3.95 3.15 -10.27
C PRO A 168 -3.78 1.78 -10.94
N ALA A 169 -4.65 0.83 -10.64
CA ALA A 169 -4.71 -0.45 -11.33
C ALA A 169 -5.70 -0.36 -12.49
N SER A 170 -5.27 -0.67 -13.72
CA SER A 170 -6.18 -0.77 -14.85
C SER A 170 -7.04 -2.04 -14.76
N PRO A 171 -8.27 -2.07 -15.29
CA PRO A 171 -9.07 -3.29 -15.37
C PRO A 171 -8.32 -4.46 -16.03
N GLY A 172 -7.50 -4.18 -17.06
CA GLY A 172 -6.67 -5.18 -17.71
C GLY A 172 -5.60 -5.80 -16.78
N ASP A 173 -5.03 -5.02 -15.87
CA ASP A 173 -4.08 -5.54 -14.88
C ASP A 173 -4.78 -6.42 -13.84
N LEU A 174 -5.99 -6.04 -13.42
CA LEU A 174 -6.80 -6.83 -12.49
C LEU A 174 -7.22 -8.17 -13.12
N LEU A 175 -7.68 -8.15 -14.37
CA LEU A 175 -8.03 -9.38 -15.10
C LEU A 175 -6.82 -10.31 -15.30
N ARG A 176 -5.65 -9.75 -15.60
CA ARG A 176 -4.40 -10.54 -15.67
C ARG A 176 -4.06 -11.18 -14.31
N HIS A 177 -4.29 -10.46 -13.22
CA HIS A 177 -4.06 -10.96 -11.87
C HIS A 177 -4.99 -12.16 -11.55
N VAL A 178 -6.27 -12.07 -11.93
CA VAL A 178 -7.27 -13.16 -11.80
C VAL A 178 -6.86 -14.39 -12.61
N GLU A 179 -6.31 -14.20 -13.81
CA GLU A 179 -5.82 -15.31 -14.62
C GLU A 179 -4.58 -15.99 -14.00
N GLU A 180 -3.67 -15.22 -13.41
CA GLU A 180 -2.54 -15.77 -12.66
C GLU A 180 -3.01 -16.61 -11.45
N HIS A 181 -4.03 -16.17 -10.72
CA HIS A 181 -4.67 -16.96 -9.66
C HIS A 181 -5.34 -18.23 -10.20
N ARG A 182 -5.97 -18.17 -11.38
CA ARG A 182 -6.60 -19.32 -12.03
C ARG A 182 -5.58 -20.42 -12.32
N LEU A 183 -4.40 -20.06 -12.83
CA LEU A 183 -3.31 -20.99 -13.08
C LEU A 183 -2.81 -21.64 -11.78
N LEU A 184 -2.70 -20.86 -10.70
CA LEU A 184 -2.33 -21.40 -9.39
C LEU A 184 -3.36 -22.42 -8.90
N ILE A 185 -4.66 -22.10 -8.97
CA ILE A 185 -5.74 -23.01 -8.58
C ILE A 185 -5.66 -24.31 -9.36
N MET A 186 -5.43 -24.27 -10.68
CA MET A 186 -5.29 -25.48 -11.50
C MET A 186 -4.13 -26.37 -11.03
N SER A 187 -2.97 -25.78 -10.71
CA SER A 187 -1.84 -26.56 -10.17
C SER A 187 -2.15 -27.19 -8.82
N LEU A 188 -2.89 -26.49 -7.94
CA LEU A 188 -3.36 -27.05 -6.67
C LEU A 188 -4.32 -28.22 -6.88
N GLU A 189 -5.25 -28.12 -7.84
CA GLU A 189 -6.21 -29.18 -8.17
C GLU A 189 -5.54 -30.44 -8.73
N LEU A 190 -4.44 -30.28 -9.48
CA LEU A 190 -3.62 -31.38 -10.00
C LEU A 190 -2.68 -31.98 -8.95
N GLY A 191 -2.53 -31.34 -7.78
CA GLY A 191 -1.56 -31.71 -6.76
C GLY A 191 -0.10 -31.45 -7.15
N ASP A 192 0.13 -30.56 -8.11
CA ASP A 192 1.48 -30.21 -8.58
C ASP A 192 2.09 -29.11 -7.68
N ALA A 193 2.76 -29.56 -6.62
CA ALA A 193 3.35 -28.68 -5.63
C ALA A 193 4.48 -27.81 -6.19
N GLU A 194 5.27 -28.32 -7.14
CA GLU A 194 6.37 -27.57 -7.76
C GLU A 194 5.81 -26.45 -8.65
N ALA A 195 4.83 -26.76 -9.49
CA ALA A 195 4.17 -25.77 -10.33
C ALA A 195 3.43 -24.71 -9.49
N ALA A 196 2.71 -25.13 -8.44
CA ALA A 196 2.01 -24.20 -7.55
C ALA A 196 2.98 -23.20 -6.89
N ALA A 197 4.11 -23.69 -6.37
CA ALA A 197 5.14 -22.85 -5.77
C ALA A 197 5.77 -21.88 -6.79
N LEU A 198 6.04 -22.35 -8.01
CA LEU A 198 6.61 -21.53 -9.08
C LEU A 198 5.65 -20.41 -9.52
N ILE A 199 4.38 -20.75 -9.74
CA ILE A 199 3.34 -19.79 -10.13
C ILE A 199 3.15 -18.73 -9.04
N CYS A 200 3.07 -19.15 -7.77
CA CYS A 200 2.94 -18.25 -6.63
C CYS A 200 4.09 -17.24 -6.55
N ARG A 201 5.34 -17.70 -6.65
CA ARG A 201 6.52 -16.81 -6.66
C ARG A 201 6.50 -15.86 -7.87
N GLY A 202 6.20 -16.38 -9.05
CA GLY A 202 6.12 -15.59 -10.27
C GLY A 202 5.04 -14.51 -10.22
N HIS A 203 3.88 -14.82 -9.63
CA HIS A 203 2.78 -13.88 -9.42
C HIS A 203 3.21 -12.67 -8.58
N ARG A 204 3.89 -12.94 -7.46
CA ARG A 204 4.40 -11.89 -6.56
C ARG A 204 5.47 -11.04 -7.24
N ARG A 205 6.42 -11.66 -7.96
CA ARG A 205 7.46 -10.94 -8.72
C ARG A 205 6.86 -10.02 -9.78
N ARG A 206 5.88 -10.50 -10.57
CA ARG A 206 5.19 -9.68 -11.58
C ARG A 206 4.41 -8.53 -10.96
N MET A 207 3.88 -8.68 -9.74
CA MET A 207 3.25 -7.57 -9.02
C MET A 207 4.26 -6.44 -8.75
N VAL A 208 5.45 -6.77 -8.24
CA VAL A 208 6.52 -5.80 -7.98
C VAL A 208 7.02 -5.15 -9.27
N GLU A 209 7.25 -5.94 -10.32
CA GLU A 209 7.66 -5.42 -11.64
C GLU A 209 6.66 -4.40 -12.18
N ARG A 210 5.36 -4.73 -12.14
CA ARG A 210 4.28 -3.81 -12.53
C ARG A 210 4.26 -2.53 -11.68
N LEU A 211 4.53 -2.65 -10.38
CA LEU A 211 4.61 -1.51 -9.48
C LEU A 211 5.77 -0.58 -9.88
N ARG A 212 6.98 -1.12 -10.06
CA ARG A 212 8.17 -0.36 -10.48
C ARG A 212 7.95 0.35 -11.80
N THR A 213 7.51 -0.37 -12.84
CA THR A 213 7.28 0.23 -14.17
C THR A 213 6.29 1.40 -14.12
N THR A 214 5.27 1.32 -13.28
CA THR A 214 4.25 2.37 -13.18
C THR A 214 4.72 3.57 -12.38
N ILE A 215 5.45 3.35 -11.30
CA ILE A 215 6.02 4.44 -10.51
C ILE A 215 7.06 5.20 -11.34
N GLU A 216 7.91 4.48 -12.07
CA GLU A 216 8.87 5.08 -13.00
C GLU A 216 8.17 5.86 -14.13
N SER A 217 7.05 5.35 -14.67
CA SER A 217 6.30 6.07 -15.71
C SER A 217 5.64 7.34 -15.17
N LEU A 218 5.02 7.26 -13.98
CA LEU A 218 4.43 8.43 -13.32
C LEU A 218 5.49 9.47 -12.97
N GLY A 219 6.66 9.05 -12.50
CA GLY A 219 7.79 9.93 -12.24
C GLY A 219 8.23 10.68 -13.50
N ARG A 220 8.33 9.99 -14.65
CA ARG A 220 8.65 10.61 -15.94
C ARG A 220 7.59 11.62 -16.38
N GLU A 221 6.30 11.29 -16.28
CA GLU A 221 5.21 12.20 -16.64
C GLU A 221 5.22 13.48 -15.78
N VAL A 222 5.54 13.37 -14.49
CA VAL A 222 5.63 14.53 -13.59
C VAL A 222 6.84 15.39 -13.94
N VAL A 223 7.99 14.79 -14.22
CA VAL A 223 9.19 15.52 -14.66
C VAL A 223 8.95 16.23 -15.99
N GLU A 224 8.32 15.56 -16.96
CA GLU A 224 7.96 16.17 -18.25
C GLU A 224 6.96 17.32 -18.09
N THR A 225 5.91 17.14 -17.28
CA THR A 225 4.92 18.19 -17.00
C THR A 225 5.56 19.39 -16.29
N THR A 226 6.45 19.13 -15.33
CA THR A 226 7.19 20.19 -14.62
C THR A 226 8.14 20.92 -15.54
N SER A 227 8.87 20.19 -16.41
CA SER A 227 9.75 20.79 -17.44
C SER A 227 8.95 21.67 -18.40
N MET A 228 7.80 21.20 -18.90
CA MET A 228 6.94 21.97 -19.80
C MET A 228 6.39 23.25 -19.15
N LEU A 229 6.08 23.21 -17.84
CA LEU A 229 5.63 24.39 -17.10
C LEU A 229 6.77 25.39 -16.84
N VAL A 230 8.00 24.90 -16.63
CA VAL A 230 9.19 25.75 -16.48
C VAL A 230 9.58 26.37 -17.83
N ASP A 231 9.53 25.61 -18.92
CA ASP A 231 9.81 26.10 -20.28
C ASP A 231 8.77 27.15 -20.73
N ALA A 232 7.49 26.93 -20.42
CA ALA A 232 6.43 27.90 -20.68
C ALA A 232 6.56 29.19 -19.84
N ALA A 233 7.14 29.12 -18.63
CA ALA A 233 7.42 30.28 -17.80
C ALA A 233 8.73 31.00 -18.19
N GLY A 234 9.68 30.28 -18.81
CA GLY A 234 10.92 30.84 -19.35
C GLY A 234 10.72 31.67 -20.62
N ASP A 235 9.70 31.34 -21.43
CA ASP A 235 9.41 32.06 -22.68
C ASP A 235 8.73 33.43 -22.43
N GLU A 236 8.13 33.64 -21.24
CA GLU A 236 7.56 34.94 -20.83
C GLU A 236 8.57 35.91 -20.18
N THR A 237 9.81 35.47 -19.92
CA THR A 237 10.85 36.32 -19.27
C THR A 237 12.06 36.63 -20.15
N SER A 238 12.04 36.26 -21.45
CA SER A 238 13.09 36.61 -22.42
C SER A 238 12.98 38.07 -22.93
N SER A 239 12.96 39.04 -22.01
CA SER A 239 13.38 40.41 -22.30
C SER A 239 14.04 41.00 -21.06
N SER A 240 15.37 41.05 -21.11
CA SER A 240 16.33 41.70 -20.20
C SER A 240 16.66 40.98 -18.89
N ALA A 241 17.69 40.14 -18.92
CA ALA A 241 18.88 40.26 -18.06
C ALA A 241 19.90 39.17 -18.45
N SER A 242 20.94 39.57 -19.18
CA SER A 242 22.15 38.78 -19.40
C SER A 242 23.02 38.80 -18.14
N ASP A 243 23.71 37.68 -17.89
CA ASP A 243 24.95 37.53 -17.09
C ASP A 243 24.91 36.88 -15.68
N GLU A 244 23.84 36.18 -15.27
CA GLU A 244 23.85 35.41 -14.00
C GLU A 244 23.51 33.90 -14.12
N GLU A 245 23.41 33.35 -15.33
CA GLU A 245 22.81 32.03 -15.58
C GLU A 245 23.77 30.82 -15.39
N ALA A 246 25.07 31.04 -15.19
CA ALA A 246 26.04 29.93 -15.14
C ALA A 246 26.22 29.27 -13.75
N ALA A 247 25.67 29.86 -12.67
CA ALA A 247 25.87 29.34 -11.30
C ALA A 247 24.62 28.68 -10.68
N VAL A 248 23.44 28.84 -11.28
CA VAL A 248 22.16 28.30 -10.75
C VAL A 248 21.86 26.90 -11.28
N GLY A 249 22.43 26.52 -12.44
CA GLY A 249 22.17 25.24 -13.11
C GLY A 249 22.70 23.99 -12.38
N ASP A 250 23.68 24.13 -11.48
CA ASP A 250 24.27 22.99 -10.76
C ASP A 250 23.58 22.74 -9.40
N ALA A 251 23.03 23.78 -8.77
CA ALA A 251 22.27 23.65 -7.52
C ALA A 251 20.85 23.09 -7.74
N ALA A 252 20.24 23.34 -8.90
CA ALA A 252 18.90 22.84 -9.23
C ALA A 252 18.87 21.33 -9.59
N ARG A 253 20.03 20.73 -9.92
CA ARG A 253 20.14 19.29 -10.20
C ARG A 253 20.33 18.42 -8.96
N SER A 254 20.73 19.00 -7.82
CA SER A 254 20.92 18.23 -6.57
C SER A 254 19.67 18.19 -5.66
N ASP A 255 18.61 18.94 -5.99
CA ASP A 255 17.36 19.02 -5.22
C ASP A 255 16.16 18.34 -5.93
N ALA A 256 16.42 17.58 -6.99
CA ALA A 256 15.40 16.77 -7.65
C ALA A 256 14.98 15.63 -6.72
N LYS A 257 13.83 15.79 -6.07
CA LYS A 257 13.18 14.76 -5.26
C LYS A 257 13.09 13.47 -6.05
N GLU A 258 13.41 12.35 -5.42
CA GLU A 258 13.28 11.05 -6.07
C GLU A 258 11.82 10.83 -6.49
N PRO A 259 11.55 10.10 -7.60
CA PRO A 259 10.20 9.82 -8.07
C PRO A 259 9.26 9.27 -6.97
N GLU A 260 9.81 8.56 -6.00
CA GLU A 260 9.11 8.01 -4.83
C GLU A 260 8.64 9.11 -3.85
N GLU A 261 9.43 10.15 -3.64
CA GLU A 261 9.05 11.34 -2.85
C GLU A 261 8.00 12.19 -3.57
N ILE A 262 8.04 12.24 -4.91
CA ILE A 262 7.06 12.94 -5.74
C ILE A 262 5.71 12.24 -5.67
N ILE A 263 5.65 10.91 -5.78
CA ILE A 263 4.41 10.14 -5.65
C ILE A 263 3.87 10.21 -4.22
N GLY A 264 4.74 10.18 -3.21
CA GLY A 264 4.37 10.44 -1.82
C GLY A 264 3.73 11.82 -1.63
N GLN A 265 4.32 12.87 -2.23
CA GLN A 265 3.80 14.24 -2.17
C GLN A 265 2.52 14.42 -2.97
N MET A 266 2.41 13.87 -4.17
CA MET A 266 1.17 13.94 -4.97
C MET A 266 0.02 13.20 -4.30
N SER A 267 0.31 12.05 -3.66
CA SER A 267 -0.67 11.30 -2.88
C SER A 267 -1.07 12.07 -1.61
N ALA A 268 -0.11 12.72 -0.94
CA ALA A 268 -0.36 13.58 0.21
C ALA A 268 -1.23 14.80 -0.17
N GLU A 269 -0.93 15.47 -1.28
CA GLU A 269 -1.71 16.60 -1.77
C GLU A 269 -3.12 16.21 -2.22
N ALA A 270 -3.27 15.07 -2.90
CA ALA A 270 -4.58 14.55 -3.30
C ALA A 270 -5.43 14.15 -2.08
N ALA A 271 -4.82 13.50 -1.09
CA ALA A 271 -5.48 13.15 0.18
C ALA A 271 -5.86 14.41 0.97
N GLU A 272 -4.99 15.41 1.05
CA GLU A 272 -5.26 16.67 1.75
C GLU A 272 -6.41 17.45 1.08
N ARG A 273 -6.47 17.48 -0.26
CA ARG A 273 -7.59 18.03 -1.03
C ARG A 273 -8.91 17.28 -0.75
N SER A 274 -8.85 15.95 -0.64
CA SER A 274 -10.02 15.11 -0.33
C SER A 274 -10.51 15.30 1.11
N GLN A 275 -9.61 15.39 2.08
CA GLN A 275 -9.91 15.62 3.49
C GLN A 275 -10.48 17.02 3.72
N ARG A 276 -9.92 18.06 3.09
CA ARG A 276 -10.48 19.43 3.08
C ARG A 276 -11.89 19.46 2.48
N ARG A 277 -12.17 18.64 1.46
CA ARG A 277 -13.50 18.51 0.84
C ARG A 277 -14.52 17.83 1.78
N ARG A 278 -14.13 16.77 2.49
CA ARG A 278 -14.98 16.09 3.50
C ARG A 278 -15.29 16.99 4.70
N VAL A 279 -14.31 17.75 5.19
CA VAL A 279 -14.53 18.73 6.28
C VAL A 279 -15.47 19.87 5.85
N ARG A 280 -15.35 20.38 4.61
CA ARG A 280 -16.28 21.37 4.05
C ARG A 280 -17.71 20.84 3.92
N LEU A 281 -17.88 19.60 3.44
CA LEU A 281 -19.19 18.96 3.31
C LEU A 281 -19.82 18.66 4.69
N GLY A 282 -19.02 18.26 5.68
CA GLY A 282 -19.47 18.03 7.06
C GLY A 282 -19.86 19.31 7.80
N ARG A 283 -19.29 20.47 7.45
CA ARG A 283 -19.69 21.78 7.99
C ARG A 283 -20.98 22.31 7.36
N ARG A 284 -21.19 22.14 6.05
CA ARG A 284 -22.44 22.54 5.37
C ARG A 284 -23.67 21.79 5.89
N ARG A 285 -23.53 20.48 6.16
CA ARG A 285 -24.62 19.69 6.75
C ARG A 285 -25.01 20.09 8.18
N ARG A 286 -24.14 20.78 8.92
CA ARG A 286 -24.45 21.31 10.26
C ARG A 286 -25.06 22.72 10.22
N SER A 287 -24.86 23.48 9.14
CA SER A 287 -25.47 24.80 8.97
C SER A 287 -26.85 24.76 8.31
N GLU A 288 -27.21 23.67 7.61
CA GLU A 288 -28.52 23.49 6.96
C GLU A 288 -29.52 22.67 7.80
N GLY A 289 -29.12 22.23 8.99
CA GLY A 289 -29.94 21.43 9.91
C GLY A 289 -30.17 22.08 11.28
N GLY A 290 -30.01 23.40 11.38
CA GLY A 290 -30.27 24.20 12.58
C GLY A 290 -31.40 25.19 12.37
#